data_AF-A0A1F8P6V3-F1
#
_entry.id   AF-A0A1F8P6V3-F1
#
_cell.length_a   1.000
_cell.length_b   1.000
_cell.length_c   1.000
_cell.angle_alpha   90.00
_cell.angle_beta   90.00
_cell.angle_gamma   90.00
#
_symmetry.space_group_name_H-M   'P 1'
#
loop_
_entity.id
_entity.type
_entity.pdbx_description
1 polymer ?
#
loop_
_entity_poly.entity_id
_entity_poly.type
_entity_poly.pdbx_seq_one_letter_code
_entity_poly.pdbx_strand_id
1 'polypeptide(L)'
;MRSSYIIIFTLLLTLFAAGIPTQINEFTSGVIGIAIRQNNVGEFILSPVPGQPAGDAGIQEGDALIAIDSVHLQPGMDMPRLLQLLRRPSGTQILLDVRDDEDSIHSYFLTLAGFPLDSCGISTKVYALYLIVIGITLVLGFCIPALIIFFQKSEDWLALFVSLTLVVIAIYNSAAYAGSSILPSPFSETISFVYNLSVLLIRYLFPDGHFVPRWTRQFAVVGVLWILWKILPFSSSTPLWTSNSWIIVDLNFGTGI
;
A
#
# COMPACT_ATOMS: atom_id res chain seq x y z
N MET A 1 -7.11 1.88 32.29
CA MET A 1 -7.06 2.69 31.04
C MET A 1 -5.63 3.13 30.68
N ARG A 2 -4.83 3.71 31.59
CA ARG A 2 -3.44 4.13 31.31
C ARG A 2 -2.50 3.01 30.83
N SER A 3 -2.51 1.83 31.45
CA SER A 3 -1.66 0.71 31.00
C SER A 3 -2.04 0.19 29.61
N SER A 4 -3.34 0.13 29.29
CA SER A 4 -3.81 -0.34 27.97
C SER A 4 -3.31 0.56 26.83
N TYR A 5 -3.28 1.87 27.05
CA TYR A 5 -2.81 2.83 26.06
C TYR A 5 -1.31 2.75 25.83
N ILE A 6 -0.52 2.55 26.89
CA ILE A 6 0.93 2.33 26.78
C ILE A 6 1.22 1.04 26.00
N ILE A 7 0.47 -0.04 26.27
CA ILE A 7 0.61 -1.31 25.54
C ILE A 7 0.31 -1.10 24.06
N ILE A 8 -0.78 -0.40 23.71
CA ILE A 8 -1.11 -0.06 22.34
C ILE A 8 0.02 0.75 21.72
N PHE A 9 0.47 1.83 22.37
CA PHE A 9 1.55 2.67 21.87
C PHE A 9 2.85 1.88 21.61
N THR A 10 3.28 1.04 22.55
CA THR A 10 4.47 0.21 22.42
C THR A 10 4.33 -0.83 21.31
N LEU A 11 3.18 -1.51 21.23
CA LEU A 11 2.88 -2.45 20.15
C LEU A 11 2.98 -1.77 18.78
N LEU A 12 2.50 -0.53 18.68
CA LEU A 12 2.50 0.23 17.44
C LEU A 12 3.88 0.74 17.04
N LEU A 13 4.69 1.17 18.00
CA LEU A 13 6.09 1.53 17.76
C LEU A 13 6.90 0.29 17.32
N THR A 14 6.55 -0.88 17.86
CA THR A 14 7.14 -2.16 17.46
C THR A 14 6.71 -2.56 16.05
N LEU A 15 5.44 -2.40 15.71
CA LEU A 15 4.92 -2.66 14.36
C LEU A 15 5.59 -1.75 13.33
N PHE A 16 5.75 -0.46 13.65
CA PHE A 16 6.48 0.49 12.81
C PHE A 16 7.92 0.04 12.58
N ALA A 17 8.66 -0.30 13.64
CA ALA A 17 10.03 -0.78 13.54
C ALA A 17 10.14 -2.07 12.72
N ALA A 18 9.16 -2.97 12.85
CA ALA A 18 9.09 -4.21 12.06
C ALA A 18 8.85 -3.96 10.55
N GLY A 19 8.32 -2.79 10.17
CA GLY A 19 8.13 -2.39 8.78
C GLY A 19 9.34 -1.75 8.10
N ILE A 20 10.37 -1.38 8.85
CA ILE A 20 11.57 -0.76 8.27
C ILE A 20 12.28 -1.75 7.32
N PRO A 21 12.50 -3.03 7.69
CA PRO A 21 13.11 -4.00 6.77
C PRO A 21 12.30 -4.21 5.49
N THR A 22 10.97 -4.22 5.56
CA THR A 22 10.13 -4.40 4.35
C THR A 22 10.26 -3.22 3.41
N GLN A 23 10.33 -1.99 3.92
CA GLN A 23 10.61 -0.81 3.09
C GLN A 23 11.99 -0.88 2.44
N ILE A 24 13.03 -1.23 3.20
CA ILE A 24 14.38 -1.37 2.65
C ILE A 24 14.36 -2.43 1.53
N ASN A 25 13.72 -3.57 1.76
CA ASN A 25 13.60 -4.63 0.77
C ASN A 25 12.82 -4.15 -0.46
N GLU A 26 11.79 -3.34 -0.32
CA GLU A 26 11.06 -2.77 -1.45
C GLU A 26 11.94 -1.88 -2.34
N PHE A 27 12.77 -1.02 -1.75
CA PHE A 27 13.63 -0.12 -2.53
C PHE A 27 14.92 -0.80 -3.03
N THR A 28 15.32 -1.92 -2.43
CA THR A 28 16.50 -2.70 -2.86
C THR A 28 16.16 -3.88 -3.75
N SER A 29 14.87 -4.25 -3.81
CA SER A 29 14.36 -5.23 -4.76
C SER A 29 14.61 -4.73 -6.17
N GLY A 30 15.03 -5.65 -7.03
CA GLY A 30 15.27 -5.31 -8.41
C GLY A 30 13.98 -5.19 -9.20
N VAL A 31 14.03 -4.37 -10.24
CA VAL A 31 12.93 -4.17 -11.19
C VAL A 31 13.28 -4.85 -12.51
N ILE A 32 12.32 -5.61 -13.02
CA ILE A 32 12.40 -6.25 -14.34
C ILE A 32 11.92 -5.26 -15.43
N GLY A 33 11.09 -4.30 -15.01
CA GLY A 33 10.48 -3.29 -15.88
C GLY A 33 9.43 -3.88 -16.80
N ILE A 34 8.55 -4.74 -16.27
CA ILE A 34 7.40 -5.28 -16.99
C ILE A 34 6.14 -4.97 -16.20
N ALA A 35 5.14 -4.40 -16.86
CA ALA A 35 3.78 -4.36 -16.34
C ALA A 35 3.09 -5.70 -16.65
N ILE A 36 2.53 -6.34 -15.63
CA ILE A 36 1.86 -7.64 -15.77
C ILE A 36 0.35 -7.42 -15.57
N ARG A 37 -0.45 -7.89 -16.52
CA ARG A 37 -1.91 -7.92 -16.40
C ARG A 37 -2.39 -9.36 -16.46
N GLN A 38 -3.44 -9.69 -15.72
CA GLN A 38 -4.08 -10.98 -15.83
C GLN A 38 -5.27 -10.89 -16.80
N ASN A 39 -5.34 -11.76 -17.80
CA ASN A 39 -6.44 -11.81 -18.76
C ASN A 39 -7.66 -12.55 -18.18
N ASN A 40 -8.78 -12.58 -18.93
CA ASN A 40 -10.02 -13.23 -18.50
C ASN A 40 -9.89 -14.76 -18.31
N VAL A 41 -8.84 -15.38 -18.86
CA VAL A 41 -8.56 -16.82 -18.76
C VAL A 41 -7.56 -17.11 -17.63
N GLY A 42 -7.07 -16.05 -16.95
CA GLY A 42 -6.16 -16.16 -15.81
C GLY A 42 -4.68 -16.18 -16.18
N GLU A 43 -4.31 -15.96 -17.44
CA GLU A 43 -2.92 -15.88 -17.90
C GLU A 43 -2.31 -14.52 -17.63
N PHE A 44 -0.99 -14.48 -17.44
CA PHE A 44 -0.24 -13.27 -17.15
C PHE A 44 0.35 -12.69 -18.44
N ILE A 45 -0.25 -11.61 -18.92
CA ILE A 45 0.17 -10.88 -20.11
C ILE A 45 1.18 -9.81 -19.73
N LEU A 46 2.30 -9.78 -20.46
CA LEU A 46 3.43 -8.91 -20.26
C LEU A 46 3.31 -7.65 -21.13
N SER A 47 3.68 -6.52 -20.55
CA SER A 47 3.80 -5.22 -21.22
C SER A 47 5.14 -4.61 -20.79
N PRO A 48 6.21 -4.80 -21.58
CA PRO A 48 7.55 -4.38 -21.23
C PRO A 48 7.67 -2.85 -21.24
N VAL A 49 8.43 -2.31 -20.30
CA VAL A 49 8.76 -0.89 -20.24
C VAL A 49 10.00 -0.64 -21.10
N PRO A 50 9.97 0.29 -22.07
CA PRO A 50 11.13 0.59 -22.90
C PRO A 50 12.36 1.04 -22.07
N GLY A 51 13.55 0.54 -22.43
CA GLY A 51 14.81 0.87 -21.75
C GLY A 51 14.98 0.21 -20.37
N GLN A 52 14.24 -0.86 -20.11
CA GLN A 52 14.35 -1.71 -18.92
C GLN A 52 14.77 -3.14 -19.33
N PRO A 53 15.28 -3.96 -18.38
CA PRO A 53 15.85 -5.27 -18.70
C PRO A 53 14.99 -6.17 -19.59
N ALA A 54 13.66 -6.17 -19.40
CA ALA A 54 12.75 -6.97 -20.22
C ALA A 54 12.57 -6.46 -21.65
N GLY A 55 12.42 -5.15 -21.82
CA GLY A 55 12.33 -4.54 -23.15
C GLY A 55 13.64 -4.72 -23.93
N ASP A 56 14.77 -4.57 -23.24
CA ASP A 56 16.10 -4.75 -23.83
C ASP A 56 16.40 -6.22 -24.17
N ALA A 57 15.78 -7.17 -23.47
CA ALA A 57 15.87 -8.59 -23.78
C ALA A 57 15.00 -9.04 -24.97
N GLY A 58 14.13 -8.16 -25.46
CA GLY A 58 13.28 -8.43 -26.63
C GLY A 58 11.93 -9.08 -26.32
N ILE A 59 11.49 -9.05 -25.06
CA ILE A 59 10.10 -9.37 -24.70
C ILE A 59 9.18 -8.34 -25.36
N GLN A 60 8.06 -8.77 -25.91
CA GLN A 60 7.11 -7.92 -26.64
C GLN A 60 5.82 -7.68 -25.82
N GLU A 61 5.06 -6.67 -26.23
CA GLU A 61 3.74 -6.44 -25.64
C GLU A 61 2.75 -7.50 -26.12
N GLY A 62 2.06 -8.17 -25.19
CA GLY A 62 1.12 -9.23 -25.50
C GLY A 62 1.61 -10.63 -25.12
N ASP A 63 2.92 -10.78 -24.99
CA ASP A 63 3.60 -12.00 -24.54
C ASP A 63 3.02 -12.55 -23.23
N ALA A 64 2.85 -13.87 -23.13
CA ALA A 64 2.31 -14.54 -21.96
C ALA A 64 3.42 -15.18 -21.11
N LEU A 65 3.44 -14.89 -19.80
CA LEU A 65 4.42 -15.47 -18.88
C LEU A 65 4.00 -16.88 -18.44
N ILE A 66 4.86 -17.86 -18.72
CA ILE A 66 4.61 -19.28 -18.46
C ILE A 66 5.36 -19.76 -17.22
N ALA A 67 6.60 -19.34 -17.04
CA ALA A 67 7.40 -19.74 -15.88
C ALA A 67 8.37 -18.65 -15.43
N ILE A 68 8.71 -18.71 -14.14
CA ILE A 68 9.80 -17.93 -13.54
C ILE A 68 10.75 -18.93 -12.89
N ASP A 69 12.01 -18.91 -13.30
CA ASP A 69 13.04 -19.88 -12.93
C ASP A 69 12.61 -21.32 -13.22
N SER A 70 12.34 -22.12 -12.19
CA SER A 70 11.81 -23.48 -12.32
C SER A 70 10.34 -23.59 -11.92
N VAL A 71 9.70 -22.46 -11.62
CA VAL A 71 8.32 -22.40 -11.13
C VAL A 71 7.40 -22.09 -12.29
N HIS A 72 6.64 -23.11 -12.71
CA HIS A 72 5.59 -22.95 -13.71
C HIS A 72 4.39 -22.21 -13.11
N LEU A 73 3.87 -21.26 -13.87
CA LEU A 73 2.71 -20.46 -13.52
C LEU A 73 1.47 -21.11 -14.13
N GLN A 74 0.46 -21.36 -13.29
CA GLN A 74 -0.82 -21.87 -13.75
C GLN A 74 -1.77 -20.70 -14.03
N PRO A 75 -2.63 -20.80 -15.07
CA PRO A 75 -3.70 -19.84 -15.27
C PRO A 75 -4.58 -19.75 -14.02
N GLY A 76 -4.82 -18.53 -13.55
CA GLY A 76 -5.57 -18.28 -12.31
C GLY A 76 -4.74 -18.34 -11.03
N MET A 77 -3.40 -18.45 -11.11
CA MET A 77 -2.54 -18.16 -9.96
C MET A 77 -2.79 -16.72 -9.48
N ASP A 78 -2.74 -16.52 -8.16
CA ASP A 78 -2.99 -15.23 -7.56
C ASP A 78 -1.83 -14.25 -7.81
N MET A 79 -2.15 -13.01 -8.21
CA MET A 79 -1.16 -12.00 -8.58
C MET A 79 -0.15 -11.67 -7.45
N PRO A 80 -0.55 -11.54 -6.17
CA PRO A 80 0.39 -11.36 -5.07
C PRO A 80 1.43 -12.48 -4.97
N ARG A 81 1.06 -13.72 -5.33
CA ARG A 81 1.99 -14.86 -5.34
C ARG A 81 3.03 -14.72 -6.45
N LEU A 82 2.59 -14.32 -7.64
CA LEU A 82 3.50 -14.01 -8.76
C LEU A 82 4.50 -12.91 -8.38
N LEU A 83 4.00 -11.80 -7.83
CA LEU A 83 4.84 -10.67 -7.42
C LEU A 83 5.85 -11.05 -6.33
N GLN A 84 5.50 -11.97 -5.43
CA GLN A 84 6.45 -12.52 -4.45
C GLN A 84 7.58 -13.32 -5.12
N LEU A 85 7.32 -14.05 -6.21
CA LEU A 85 8.35 -14.80 -6.94
C LEU A 85 9.32 -13.86 -7.67
N LEU A 86 8.80 -12.76 -8.22
CA LEU A 86 9.59 -11.74 -8.90
C LEU A 86 10.40 -10.85 -7.93
N ARG A 87 9.98 -10.75 -6.67
CA ARG A 87 10.65 -9.92 -5.65
C ARG A 87 11.98 -10.57 -5.23
N ARG A 88 13.06 -10.16 -5.90
CA ARG A 88 14.45 -10.57 -5.64
C ARG A 88 15.34 -9.35 -5.47
N PRO A 89 16.52 -9.46 -4.83
CA PRO A 89 17.48 -8.37 -4.78
C PRO A 89 17.89 -7.91 -6.18
N SER A 90 18.12 -6.61 -6.33
CA SER A 90 18.74 -6.05 -7.54
C SER A 90 20.06 -6.76 -7.87
N GLY A 91 20.35 -6.94 -9.16
CA GLY A 91 21.50 -7.69 -9.66
C GLY A 91 21.32 -9.21 -9.71
N THR A 92 20.21 -9.76 -9.20
CA THR A 92 19.88 -11.19 -9.35
C THR A 92 19.50 -11.48 -10.80
N GLN A 93 19.93 -12.63 -11.32
CA GLN A 93 19.48 -13.14 -12.61
C GLN A 93 18.25 -14.02 -12.42
N ILE A 94 17.24 -13.83 -13.26
CA ILE A 94 16.02 -14.65 -13.30
C ILE A 94 15.83 -15.18 -14.71
N LEU A 95 15.30 -16.40 -14.81
CA LEU A 95 14.89 -16.99 -16.09
C LEU A 95 13.39 -16.80 -16.25
N LEU A 96 12.97 -16.17 -17.35
CA LEU A 96 11.55 -16.06 -17.70
C LEU A 96 11.27 -16.92 -18.92
N ASP A 97 10.32 -17.84 -18.80
CA ASP A 97 9.78 -18.53 -19.96
C ASP A 97 8.50 -17.81 -20.39
N VAL A 98 8.54 -17.31 -21.61
CA VAL A 98 7.54 -16.43 -22.20
C VAL A 98 7.04 -17.05 -23.48
N ARG A 99 5.73 -16.99 -23.70
CA ARG A 99 5.07 -17.49 -24.90
C ARG A 99 4.63 -16.32 -25.76
N ASP A 100 5.03 -16.34 -27.02
CA ASP A 100 4.68 -15.33 -28.02
C ASP A 100 3.30 -15.58 -28.65
N ASP A 101 2.89 -14.68 -29.55
CA ASP A 101 1.64 -14.78 -30.31
C ASP A 101 1.60 -15.99 -31.26
N GLU A 102 2.76 -16.57 -31.60
CA GLU A 102 2.89 -17.78 -32.43
C GLU A 102 2.86 -19.08 -31.60
N ASP A 103 2.53 -19.00 -30.30
CA ASP A 103 2.49 -20.10 -29.33
C ASP A 103 3.88 -20.75 -29.10
N SER A 104 4.96 -20.07 -29.47
CA SER A 104 6.34 -20.50 -29.24
C SER A 104 6.85 -20.02 -27.89
N ILE A 105 7.57 -20.88 -27.17
CA ILE A 105 8.14 -20.56 -25.85
C ILE A 105 9.59 -20.14 -25.99
N HIS A 106 9.90 -18.93 -25.52
CA HIS A 106 11.24 -18.35 -25.47
C HIS A 106 11.67 -18.15 -24.02
N SER A 107 12.92 -18.52 -23.73
CA SER A 107 13.51 -18.36 -22.40
C SER A 107 14.46 -17.17 -22.37
N TYR A 108 14.19 -16.19 -21.49
CA TYR A 108 14.97 -14.97 -21.35
C TYR A 108 15.69 -14.93 -20.00
N PHE A 109 17.02 -14.79 -20.01
CA PHE A 109 17.79 -14.51 -18.80
C PHE A 109 17.84 -13.01 -18.57
N LEU A 110 17.12 -12.54 -17.55
CA LEU A 110 17.06 -11.12 -17.20
C LEU A 110 17.88 -10.86 -15.95
N THR A 111 18.69 -9.79 -15.97
CA THR A 111 19.30 -9.27 -14.76
C THR A 111 18.41 -8.17 -14.21
N LEU A 112 17.91 -8.36 -13.00
CA LEU A 112 17.08 -7.39 -12.31
C LEU A 112 17.85 -6.08 -12.10
N ALA A 113 17.38 -4.99 -12.69
CA ALA A 113 17.99 -3.68 -12.50
C ALA A 113 17.70 -3.15 -11.09
N GLY A 114 18.57 -2.31 -10.53
CA GLY A 114 18.18 -1.45 -9.42
C GLY A 114 17.11 -0.46 -9.88
N PHE A 115 16.41 0.19 -8.94
CA PHE A 115 15.58 1.33 -9.32
C PHE A 115 16.43 2.35 -10.11
N PRO A 116 15.90 2.98 -11.16
CA PRO A 116 16.62 3.93 -12.01
C PRO A 116 16.91 5.28 -11.30
N LEU A 117 17.27 5.23 -10.01
CA LEU A 117 17.73 6.36 -9.20
C LEU A 117 19.21 6.65 -9.46
N ASP A 118 19.98 5.62 -9.84
CA ASP A 118 21.39 5.77 -10.19
C ASP A 118 21.56 6.64 -11.45
N SER A 119 20.60 6.59 -12.39
CA SER A 119 20.53 7.47 -13.56
C SER A 119 20.37 8.95 -13.19
N CYS A 120 19.80 9.22 -12.01
CA CYS A 120 19.64 10.57 -11.44
C CYS A 120 20.78 10.95 -10.48
N GLY A 121 21.82 10.11 -10.36
CA GLY A 121 22.98 10.35 -9.48
C GLY A 121 22.69 10.15 -7.98
N ILE A 122 21.55 9.58 -7.61
CA ILE A 122 21.17 9.32 -6.22
C ILE A 122 21.28 7.83 -5.96
N SER A 123 22.17 7.44 -5.04
CA SER A 123 22.27 6.04 -4.64
C SER A 123 20.95 5.57 -4.00
N THR A 124 20.49 4.39 -4.41
CA THR A 124 19.34 3.68 -3.84
C THR A 124 19.35 3.66 -2.30
N LYS A 125 20.52 3.52 -1.67
CA LYS A 125 20.66 3.53 -0.20
C LYS A 125 20.32 4.90 0.42
N VAL A 126 20.71 6.00 -0.25
CA VAL A 126 20.43 7.37 0.23
C VAL A 126 18.93 7.64 0.16
N TYR A 127 18.27 7.22 -0.92
CA TYR A 127 16.83 7.35 -1.05
C TYR A 127 16.06 6.53 -0.01
N ALA A 128 16.48 5.28 0.23
CA ALA A 128 15.89 4.45 1.28
C ALA A 128 16.05 5.11 2.67
N LEU A 129 17.24 5.66 2.98
CA LEU A 129 17.47 6.37 4.23
C LEU A 129 16.57 7.62 4.36
N TYR A 130 16.42 8.39 3.29
CA TYR A 130 15.55 9.56 3.25
C TYR A 130 14.10 9.20 3.59
N LEU A 131 13.58 8.12 3.00
CA LEU A 131 12.22 7.65 3.29
C LEU A 131 12.06 7.14 4.72
N ILE A 132 13.07 6.45 5.26
CA ILE A 132 13.06 6.03 6.68
C ILE A 132 13.00 7.26 7.59
N VAL A 133 13.81 8.28 7.33
CA VAL A 133 13.80 9.53 8.11
C VAL A 133 12.43 10.20 8.04
N ILE A 134 11.82 10.31 6.85
CA ILE A 134 10.46 10.84 6.69
C ILE A 134 9.46 10.01 7.49
N GLY A 135 9.52 8.69 7.40
CA GLY A 135 8.63 7.79 8.12
C GLY A 135 8.73 7.98 9.64
N ILE A 136 9.95 8.06 10.17
CA ILE A 136 10.20 8.32 11.59
C ILE A 136 9.66 9.70 11.99
N THR A 137 9.96 10.75 11.22
CA THR A 137 9.47 12.10 11.48
C THR A 137 7.94 12.16 11.49
N LEU A 138 7.29 11.50 10.53
CA LEU A 138 5.83 11.42 10.46
C LEU A 138 5.25 10.71 11.68
N VAL A 139 5.77 9.52 12.01
CA VAL A 139 5.31 8.76 13.18
C VAL A 139 5.49 9.56 14.46
N LEU A 140 6.65 10.18 14.68
CA LEU A 140 6.88 11.02 15.85
C LEU A 140 5.95 12.24 15.87
N GLY A 141 5.73 12.87 14.72
CA GLY A 141 4.84 14.03 14.57
C GLY A 141 3.39 13.75 14.97
N PHE A 142 2.92 12.51 14.83
CA PHE A 142 1.58 12.09 15.26
C PHE A 142 1.58 11.49 16.68
N CYS A 143 2.56 10.64 16.99
CA CYS A 143 2.64 9.92 18.26
C CYS A 143 2.95 10.81 19.45
N ILE A 144 3.81 11.83 19.29
CA ILE A 144 4.17 12.73 20.40
C ILE A 144 2.95 13.56 20.85
N PRO A 145 2.24 14.28 19.97
CA PRO A 145 1.01 14.97 20.36
C PRO A 145 -0.05 14.02 20.92
N ALA A 146 -0.20 12.82 20.33
CA ALA A 146 -1.14 11.82 20.83
C ALA A 146 -0.85 11.45 22.30
N LEU A 147 0.41 11.18 22.64
CA LEU A 147 0.83 10.90 24.02
C LEU A 147 0.58 12.10 24.94
N ILE A 148 0.93 13.31 24.50
CA ILE A 148 0.71 14.54 25.29
C ILE A 148 -0.77 14.71 25.60
N ILE A 149 -1.65 14.61 24.60
CA ILE A 149 -3.11 14.72 24.76
C ILE A 149 -3.62 13.63 25.72
N PHE A 150 -3.15 12.40 25.56
CA PHE A 150 -3.53 11.30 26.42
C PHE A 150 -3.18 11.56 27.89
N PHE A 151 -1.93 11.94 28.18
CA PHE A 151 -1.50 12.18 29.55
C PHE A 151 -2.16 13.42 30.17
N GLN A 152 -2.41 14.47 29.39
CA GLN A 152 -2.99 15.71 29.90
C GLN A 152 -4.52 15.65 30.04
N LYS A 153 -5.22 14.94 29.14
CA LYS A 153 -6.69 15.00 29.03
C LYS A 153 -7.37 13.63 28.87
N SER A 154 -6.80 12.56 29.43
CA SER A 154 -7.42 11.21 29.38
C SER A 154 -8.84 11.08 29.95
N GLU A 155 -9.35 12.05 30.70
CA GLU A 155 -10.73 12.04 31.21
C GLU A 155 -11.76 12.54 30.19
N ASP A 156 -11.32 13.27 29.16
CA ASP A 156 -12.17 13.76 28.09
C ASP A 156 -12.24 12.72 26.95
N TRP A 157 -13.45 12.25 26.66
CA TRP A 157 -13.69 11.23 25.63
C TRP A 157 -13.22 11.69 24.25
N LEU A 158 -13.36 12.99 23.92
CA LEU A 158 -12.95 13.51 22.62
C LEU A 158 -11.44 13.59 22.54
N ALA A 159 -10.78 14.02 23.63
CA ALA A 159 -9.32 14.04 23.70
C ALA A 159 -8.72 12.64 23.52
N LEU A 160 -9.33 11.61 24.14
CA LEU A 160 -8.96 10.21 23.92
C LEU A 160 -9.18 9.77 22.46
N PHE A 161 -10.31 10.13 21.87
CA PHE A 161 -10.61 9.81 20.47
C PHE A 161 -9.61 10.46 19.50
N VAL A 162 -9.29 11.74 19.70
CA VAL A 162 -8.28 12.47 18.90
C VAL A 162 -6.91 11.82 19.04
N SER A 163 -6.51 11.54 20.28
CA SER A 163 -5.24 10.86 20.60
C SER A 163 -5.13 9.51 19.88
N LEU A 164 -6.19 8.68 19.95
CA LEU A 164 -6.24 7.39 19.23
C LEU A 164 -6.26 7.57 17.71
N THR A 165 -6.95 8.58 17.20
CA THR A 165 -7.01 8.89 15.76
C THR A 165 -5.63 9.26 15.23
N LEU A 166 -4.86 10.09 15.94
CA LEU A 166 -3.48 10.44 15.57
C LEU A 166 -2.59 9.20 15.49
N VAL A 167 -2.76 8.29 16.45
CA VAL A 167 -2.04 7.02 16.46
C VAL A 167 -2.42 6.15 15.24
N VAL A 168 -3.71 6.03 14.93
CA VAL A 168 -4.16 5.29 13.73
C VAL A 168 -3.64 5.91 12.44
N ILE A 169 -3.60 7.25 12.35
CA ILE A 169 -3.00 7.97 11.21
C ILE A 169 -1.53 7.60 11.03
N ALA A 170 -0.76 7.55 12.13
CA ALA A 170 0.65 7.16 12.10
C ALA A 170 0.85 5.73 11.58
N ILE A 171 0.00 4.78 11.98
CA ILE A 171 0.07 3.38 11.52
C ILE A 171 -0.23 3.28 10.04
N TYR A 172 -1.36 3.83 9.60
CA TYR A 172 -1.83 3.70 8.22
C TYR A 172 -0.83 4.30 7.24
N ASN A 173 -0.20 5.42 7.59
CA ASN A 173 0.79 6.09 6.75
C ASN A 173 2.23 5.56 6.96
N SER A 174 2.39 4.51 7.77
CA SER A 174 3.70 3.93 8.01
C SER A 174 4.15 2.99 6.89
N ALA A 175 5.46 2.92 6.74
CA ALA A 175 6.21 1.87 6.06
C ALA A 175 5.66 0.46 6.27
N ALA A 176 5.37 0.13 7.53
CA ALA A 176 4.94 -1.20 7.96
C ALA A 176 3.58 -1.59 7.37
N TYR A 177 2.68 -0.61 7.28
CA TYR A 177 1.36 -0.80 6.72
C TYR A 177 1.40 -0.85 5.18
N ALA A 178 2.11 0.10 4.56
CA ALA A 178 2.24 0.18 3.10
C ALA A 178 2.81 -1.10 2.48
N GLY A 179 3.75 -1.75 3.20
CA GLY A 179 4.35 -2.99 2.73
C GLY A 179 3.39 -4.19 2.68
N SER A 180 2.17 -4.10 3.26
CA SER A 180 1.02 -5.03 3.33
C SER A 180 1.26 -6.55 3.48
N SER A 181 2.51 -6.98 3.49
CA SER A 181 3.02 -8.34 3.55
C SER A 181 3.25 -8.81 4.98
N ILE A 182 3.26 -7.88 5.94
CA ILE A 182 3.40 -8.15 7.38
C ILE A 182 2.05 -8.52 8.00
N LEU A 183 0.96 -7.94 7.51
CA LEU A 183 -0.38 -8.14 8.05
C LEU A 183 -1.24 -8.94 7.07
N PRO A 184 -1.91 -10.02 7.51
CA PRO A 184 -2.87 -10.72 6.67
C PRO A 184 -3.99 -9.77 6.20
N SER A 185 -4.56 -10.01 5.01
CA SER A 185 -5.58 -9.17 4.38
C SER A 185 -6.74 -8.72 5.29
N PRO A 186 -7.37 -9.56 6.14
CA PRO A 186 -8.47 -9.08 6.97
C PRO A 186 -8.02 -8.04 8.01
N PHE A 187 -6.76 -8.09 8.48
CA PHE A 187 -6.24 -7.13 9.43
C PHE A 187 -5.87 -5.80 8.77
N SER A 188 -5.27 -5.84 7.58
CA SER A 188 -4.96 -4.61 6.85
C SER A 188 -6.24 -3.87 6.46
N GLU A 189 -7.25 -4.57 5.93
CA GLU A 189 -8.56 -4.00 5.61
C GLU A 189 -9.24 -3.37 6.84
N THR A 190 -9.13 -4.03 8.01
CA THR A 190 -9.66 -3.48 9.27
C THR A 190 -8.95 -2.19 9.66
N ILE A 191 -7.62 -2.11 9.54
CA ILE A 191 -6.85 -0.91 9.84
C ILE A 191 -7.21 0.22 8.86
N SER A 192 -7.30 -0.07 7.55
CA SER A 192 -7.83 0.86 6.54
C SER A 192 -9.18 1.41 6.96
N PHE A 193 -10.12 0.54 7.34
CA PHE A 193 -11.46 0.94 7.74
C PHE A 193 -11.44 1.87 8.95
N VAL A 194 -10.73 1.47 10.01
CA VAL A 194 -10.62 2.24 11.25
C VAL A 194 -9.96 3.60 10.99
N TYR A 195 -8.92 3.65 10.14
CA TYR A 195 -8.28 4.90 9.72
C TYR A 195 -9.27 5.84 9.03
N ASN A 196 -9.91 5.37 7.96
CA ASN A 196 -10.85 6.17 7.18
C ASN A 196 -12.02 6.66 8.03
N LEU A 197 -12.58 5.79 8.87
CA LEU A 197 -13.65 6.13 9.79
C LEU A 197 -13.22 7.17 10.83
N SER A 198 -12.05 7.00 11.44
CA SER A 198 -11.55 7.92 12.47
C SER A 198 -11.26 9.31 11.90
N VAL A 199 -10.63 9.37 10.71
CA VAL A 199 -10.35 10.62 9.99
C VAL A 199 -11.62 11.30 9.51
N LEU A 200 -12.65 10.55 9.11
CA LEU A 200 -13.97 11.10 8.82
C LEU A 200 -14.59 11.72 10.06
N LEU A 201 -14.67 10.97 11.15
CA LEU A 201 -15.35 11.41 12.37
C LEU A 201 -14.66 12.59 13.04
N ILE A 202 -13.32 12.60 13.12
CA ILE A 202 -12.58 13.70 13.76
C ILE A 202 -12.86 15.05 13.09
N ARG A 203 -13.03 15.09 11.77
CA ARG A 203 -13.36 16.33 11.03
C ARG A 203 -14.72 16.92 11.40
N TYR A 204 -15.68 16.08 11.78
CA TYR A 204 -17.04 16.52 12.11
C TYR A 204 -17.30 16.65 13.61
N LEU A 205 -16.56 15.92 14.44
CA LEU A 205 -16.66 16.00 15.90
C LEU A 205 -15.79 17.11 16.48
N PHE A 206 -14.62 17.38 15.91
CA PHE A 206 -13.71 18.38 16.46
C PHE A 206 -14.27 19.80 16.30
N PRO A 207 -14.13 20.70 17.30
CA PRO A 207 -13.46 20.54 18.59
C PRO A 207 -14.37 20.13 19.77
N ASP A 208 -15.69 20.14 19.63
CA ASP A 208 -16.63 20.05 20.76
C ASP A 208 -17.23 18.65 20.97
N GLY A 209 -16.94 17.71 20.07
CA GLY A 209 -17.46 16.34 20.09
C GLY A 209 -18.89 16.20 19.57
N HIS A 210 -19.45 17.26 18.98
CA HIS A 210 -20.83 17.31 18.53
C HIS A 210 -20.92 17.71 17.06
N PHE A 211 -21.86 17.11 16.33
CA PHE A 211 -22.13 17.47 14.94
C PHE A 211 -22.81 18.85 14.87
N VAL A 212 -22.04 19.87 14.49
CA VAL A 212 -22.54 21.22 14.28
C VAL A 212 -22.14 21.70 12.88
N PRO A 213 -23.12 22.11 12.04
CA PRO A 213 -24.57 22.02 12.21
C PRO A 213 -25.10 20.57 12.09
N ARG A 214 -26.26 20.24 12.68
CA ARG A 214 -26.79 18.85 12.78
C ARG A 214 -26.92 18.07 11.46
N TRP A 215 -27.03 18.77 10.32
CA TRP A 215 -27.07 18.12 9.00
C TRP A 215 -25.74 17.45 8.63
N THR A 216 -24.62 17.86 9.21
CA THR A 216 -23.31 17.22 8.98
C THR A 216 -23.31 15.77 9.44
N ARG A 217 -24.21 15.38 10.36
CA ARG A 217 -24.43 13.98 10.72
C ARG A 217 -24.85 13.14 9.53
N GLN A 218 -25.71 13.66 8.66
CA GLN A 218 -26.13 12.96 7.44
C GLN A 218 -24.94 12.76 6.50
N PHE A 219 -24.10 13.78 6.35
CA PHE A 219 -22.86 13.67 5.55
C PHE A 219 -21.89 12.65 6.13
N ALA A 220 -21.72 12.60 7.46
CA ALA A 220 -20.92 11.56 8.10
C ALA A 220 -21.49 10.16 7.81
N VAL A 221 -22.82 9.97 7.87
CA VAL A 221 -23.45 8.69 7.52
C VAL A 221 -23.20 8.33 6.05
N VAL A 222 -23.34 9.28 5.12
CA VAL A 222 -23.02 9.04 3.70
C VAL A 222 -21.56 8.65 3.54
N GLY A 223 -20.63 9.31 4.24
CA GLY A 223 -19.21 8.96 4.23
C GLY A 223 -18.94 7.56 4.79
N VAL A 224 -19.64 7.14 5.84
CA VAL A 224 -19.52 5.76 6.37
C VAL A 224 -20.03 4.74 5.37
N LEU A 225 -21.18 5.00 4.73
CA LEU A 225 -21.69 4.14 3.67
C LEU A 225 -20.73 4.07 2.47
N TRP A 226 -20.09 5.19 2.13
CA TRP A 226 -19.05 5.25 1.11
C TRP A 226 -17.85 4.37 1.46
N ILE A 227 -17.34 4.45 2.70
CA ILE A 227 -16.25 3.59 3.18
C ILE A 227 -16.65 2.12 3.13
N LEU A 228 -17.84 1.76 3.61
CA LEU A 228 -18.34 0.38 3.60
C LEU A 228 -18.46 -0.16 2.18
N TRP A 229 -18.93 0.65 1.24
CA TRP A 229 -19.05 0.26 -0.16
C TRP A 229 -17.71 -0.12 -0.80
N LYS A 230 -16.61 0.57 -0.42
CA LYS A 230 -15.26 0.26 -0.92
C LYS A 230 -14.71 -1.09 -0.44
N ILE A 231 -15.16 -1.57 0.72
CA ILE A 231 -14.65 -2.81 1.33
C ILE A 231 -15.47 -4.03 0.87
N LEU A 232 -16.70 -3.81 0.41
CA LEU A 232 -17.55 -4.90 -0.08
C LEU A 232 -16.98 -5.48 -1.40
N PRO A 233 -16.91 -6.82 -1.54
CA PRO A 233 -16.38 -7.49 -2.72
C PRO A 233 -17.39 -7.45 -3.87
N PHE A 234 -17.69 -6.27 -4.41
CA PHE A 234 -18.48 -6.15 -5.62
C PHE A 234 -17.61 -6.54 -6.82
N SER A 235 -18.07 -7.55 -7.58
CA SER A 235 -17.39 -8.07 -8.76
C SER A 235 -17.01 -6.93 -9.72
N SER A 236 -15.72 -6.86 -10.03
CA SER A 236 -15.03 -5.94 -10.94
C SER A 236 -15.57 -6.02 -12.38
N SER A 237 -16.78 -5.51 -12.60
CA SER A 237 -17.27 -5.17 -13.94
C SER A 237 -17.31 -3.64 -14.04
N THR A 238 -16.26 -3.11 -14.66
CA THR A 238 -16.04 -1.69 -14.99
C THR A 238 -16.17 -0.72 -13.81
N PRO A 239 -15.06 -0.37 -13.14
CA PRO A 239 -15.10 0.55 -12.03
C PRO A 239 -15.57 1.95 -12.45
N LEU A 240 -16.75 2.36 -11.97
CA LEU A 240 -17.27 3.73 -12.11
C LEU A 240 -16.26 4.79 -11.62
N TRP A 241 -15.32 4.39 -10.77
CA TRP A 241 -14.23 5.18 -10.17
C TRP A 241 -13.05 5.50 -11.10
N THR A 242 -13.04 5.05 -12.36
CA THR A 242 -12.07 5.54 -13.37
C THR A 242 -12.39 6.93 -13.88
N SER A 243 -13.61 7.42 -13.65
CA SER A 243 -13.98 8.81 -13.95
C SER A 243 -13.39 9.76 -12.91
N ASN A 244 -12.65 10.77 -13.37
CA ASN A 244 -12.04 11.83 -12.55
C ASN A 244 -13.02 12.53 -11.58
N SER A 245 -14.33 12.48 -11.85
CA SER A 245 -15.37 13.04 -10.97
C SER A 245 -15.39 12.39 -9.58
N TRP A 246 -15.01 11.12 -9.45
CA TRP A 246 -15.06 10.40 -8.17
C TRP A 246 -13.89 10.74 -7.25
N ILE A 247 -12.79 11.29 -7.78
CA ILE A 247 -11.67 11.83 -6.99
C ILE A 247 -12.18 12.92 -6.04
N ILE A 248 -13.13 13.76 -6.49
CA ILE A 248 -13.70 14.82 -5.66
C ILE A 248 -14.47 14.23 -4.48
N VAL A 249 -15.21 13.13 -4.70
CA VAL A 249 -15.97 12.45 -3.64
C VAL A 249 -15.01 11.82 -2.62
N ASP A 250 -13.95 11.16 -3.09
CA ASP A 250 -12.93 10.57 -2.23
C ASP A 250 -12.17 11.60 -1.40
N LEU A 251 -11.82 12.72 -2.00
CA LEU A 251 -11.13 13.82 -1.33
C LEU A 251 -12.03 14.50 -0.29
N ASN A 252 -13.34 14.63 -0.59
CA ASN A 252 -14.32 15.14 0.37
C ASN A 252 -14.48 14.22 1.59
N PHE A 253 -14.60 12.91 1.36
CA PHE A 253 -14.72 11.95 2.46
C PHE A 253 -13.38 11.53 3.06
N GLY A 254 -12.26 12.10 2.60
CA GLY A 254 -10.92 11.80 3.11
C GLY A 254 -10.54 10.33 3.00
N THR A 255 -11.16 9.62 2.05
CA THR A 255 -10.98 8.19 1.82
C THR A 255 -9.93 7.95 0.75
N GLY A 256 -8.80 8.66 0.87
CA GLY A 256 -7.72 8.67 -0.12
C GLY A 256 -7.39 7.25 -0.62
N ILE A 257 -7.19 7.16 -1.94
CA ILE A 257 -6.81 5.96 -2.68
C ILE A 257 -5.49 5.42 -2.12
#